data_AF-A0A9P8A3W8-F1
#
_entry.id   AF-A0A9P8A3W8-F1
#
_cell.length_a   1.000
_cell.length_b   1.000
_cell.length_c   1.000
_cell.angle_alpha   90.00
_cell.angle_beta   90.00
_cell.angle_gamma   90.00
#
_symmetry.space_group_name_H-M   'P 1'
#
loop_
_entity.id
_entity.type
_entity.pdbx_description
1 polymer ?
#
loop_
_entity_poly.entity_id
_entity_poly.type
_entity_poly.pdbx_seq_one_letter_code
_entity_poly.pdbx_strand_id
1 'polypeptide(L)'
;MDAKKLAATAADPKKVFGRSPDQYILNIVKESCQEAFNLPSFTTTLQTIKSHFFERNYDAVFQNPDHLPVYSARYAPSRALCYYHLFREHPVLMKTLEGGPSTVLCIGSGAGSELVGIAAAMVHANPALKTKKKKTTAEKKDKDRDTAKEKDSSVAAAAATAETMLHEDGAKETPTLAEDDNTLGLEGLAVSKTEPSSTSVSTTTTNAEDSTAASKPVKKSKSNKHQVTIVMQDYVDWSSILVPMETVVRSRLVLGPERLRCETEVGNVLDLSEGLLQRVAKADLITFMFVLNELFQDKKRTMLLVAKIVAAMPKGAHMLVVDSAGSFSNLKVGERTYMVYMLLDHLKDLEIVYQDDATWYRCPPSLTYPLKLENMRHFVRIYKRR
;
A
#
# COMPACT_ATOMS: atom_id res chain seq x y z
N MET A 1 -13.87 17.34 23.72
CA MET A 1 -13.35 16.28 24.62
C MET A 1 -12.02 16.75 25.20
N ASP A 2 -11.71 16.39 26.45
CA ASP A 2 -10.43 16.72 27.10
C ASP A 2 -9.23 16.07 26.36
N ALA A 3 -8.17 16.85 26.09
CA ALA A 3 -6.96 16.40 25.38
C ALA A 3 -6.30 15.17 26.05
N LYS A 4 -6.42 15.04 27.38
CA LYS A 4 -5.89 13.90 28.13
C LYS A 4 -6.65 12.60 27.82
N LYS A 5 -7.97 12.69 27.58
CA LYS A 5 -8.80 11.54 27.19
C LYS A 5 -8.49 11.09 25.76
N LEU A 6 -8.25 12.04 24.84
CA LEU A 6 -7.88 11.75 23.46
C LEU A 6 -6.53 11.03 23.37
N ALA A 7 -5.53 11.50 24.11
CA ALA A 7 -4.23 10.84 24.20
C ALA A 7 -4.33 9.42 24.77
N ALA A 8 -5.19 9.20 25.77
CA ALA A 8 -5.42 7.88 26.36
C ALA A 8 -6.18 6.91 25.44
N THR A 9 -6.96 7.41 24.49
CA THR A 9 -7.59 6.63 23.42
C THR A 9 -6.58 6.26 22.35
N ALA A 10 -5.79 7.22 21.87
CA ALA A 10 -4.75 7.00 20.84
C ALA A 10 -3.69 5.97 21.27
N ALA A 11 -3.48 5.80 22.58
CA ALA A 11 -2.53 4.86 23.16
C ALA A 11 -2.96 3.38 23.11
N ASP A 12 -4.24 3.08 22.84
CA ASP A 12 -4.79 1.72 22.92
C ASP A 12 -5.62 1.40 21.67
N PRO A 13 -5.14 0.52 20.77
CA PRO A 13 -5.87 0.11 19.57
C PRO A 13 -7.29 -0.37 19.84
N LYS A 14 -7.55 -1.02 20.99
CA LYS A 14 -8.90 -1.48 21.34
C LYS A 14 -9.86 -0.33 21.62
N LYS A 15 -9.37 0.81 22.10
CA LYS A 15 -10.19 2.01 22.32
C LYS A 15 -10.48 2.76 21.02
N VAL A 16 -9.60 2.62 20.02
CA VAL A 16 -9.80 3.20 18.68
C VAL A 16 -10.76 2.32 17.87
N PHE A 17 -10.40 1.05 17.66
CA PHE A 17 -11.13 0.15 16.77
C PHE A 17 -12.34 -0.52 17.40
N GLY A 18 -12.43 -0.53 18.74
CA GLY A 18 -13.41 -1.36 19.44
C GLY A 18 -13.13 -2.85 19.23
N ARG A 19 -14.15 -3.59 18.78
CA ARG A 19 -14.11 -5.06 18.64
C ARG A 19 -13.59 -5.56 17.29
N SER A 20 -13.69 -4.75 16.24
CA SER A 20 -13.36 -5.17 14.87
C SER A 20 -12.61 -4.05 14.13
N PRO A 21 -11.26 -4.11 14.08
CA PRO A 21 -10.46 -3.20 13.26
C PRO A 21 -10.90 -3.17 11.80
N ASP A 22 -11.18 -4.34 11.22
CA ASP A 22 -11.58 -4.47 9.82
C ASP A 22 -12.89 -3.73 9.53
N GLN A 23 -13.93 -3.91 10.36
CA GLN A 23 -15.18 -3.17 10.18
C GLN A 23 -14.98 -1.67 10.40
N TYR A 24 -14.10 -1.29 11.34
CA TYR A 24 -13.79 0.11 11.59
C TYR A 24 -13.11 0.78 10.40
N ILE A 25 -12.18 0.09 9.75
CA ILE A 25 -11.52 0.53 8.50
C ILE A 25 -12.54 0.70 7.38
N LEU A 26 -13.44 -0.27 7.20
CA LEU A 26 -14.51 -0.14 6.20
C LEU A 26 -15.43 1.05 6.46
N ASN A 27 -15.72 1.35 7.72
CA ASN A 27 -16.53 2.51 8.09
C ASN A 27 -15.83 3.83 7.76
N ILE A 28 -14.50 3.91 7.91
CA ILE A 28 -13.71 5.08 7.48
C ILE A 28 -13.86 5.31 5.99
N VAL A 29 -13.67 4.27 5.17
CA VAL A 29 -13.80 4.39 3.71
C VAL A 29 -15.24 4.75 3.33
N LYS A 30 -16.23 4.10 3.94
CA LYS A 30 -17.65 4.39 3.71
C LYS A 30 -17.99 5.87 3.97
N GLU A 31 -17.57 6.39 5.12
CA GLU A 31 -17.80 7.78 5.50
C GLU A 31 -17.08 8.75 4.56
N SER A 32 -15.83 8.47 4.20
CA SER A 32 -15.05 9.28 3.26
C SER A 32 -15.67 9.33 1.87
N CYS A 33 -16.35 8.26 1.45
CA CYS A 33 -17.01 8.13 0.15
C CYS A 33 -18.53 8.36 0.21
N GLN A 34 -19.05 8.93 1.31
CA GLN A 34 -20.50 9.06 1.49
C GLN A 34 -21.17 9.92 0.41
N GLU A 35 -20.48 10.97 -0.05
CA GLU A 35 -20.97 11.81 -1.16
C GLU A 35 -21.07 11.02 -2.46
N ALA A 36 -20.10 10.14 -2.75
CA ALA A 36 -20.15 9.27 -3.92
C ALA A 36 -21.39 8.37 -3.88
N PHE A 37 -21.66 7.71 -2.74
CA PHE A 37 -22.83 6.85 -2.58
C PHE A 37 -24.18 7.58 -2.76
N ASN A 38 -24.20 8.90 -2.57
CA ASN A 38 -25.40 9.71 -2.72
C ASN A 38 -25.60 10.22 -4.17
N LEU A 39 -24.63 9.99 -5.07
CA LEU A 39 -24.75 10.42 -6.47
C LEU A 39 -25.89 9.65 -7.16
N PRO A 40 -26.85 10.34 -7.81
CA PRO A 40 -27.87 9.67 -8.62
C PRO A 40 -27.28 8.83 -9.75
N SER A 41 -26.10 9.23 -10.26
CA SER A 41 -25.38 8.54 -11.32
C SER A 41 -24.53 7.36 -10.83
N PHE A 42 -24.42 7.10 -9.51
CA PHE A 42 -23.45 6.15 -8.95
C PHE A 42 -23.44 4.80 -9.66
N THR A 43 -24.62 4.19 -9.81
CA THR A 43 -24.76 2.88 -10.44
C THR A 43 -24.34 2.91 -11.91
N THR A 44 -24.77 3.92 -12.67
CA THR A 44 -24.43 4.06 -14.09
C THR A 44 -22.93 4.30 -14.26
N THR A 45 -22.35 5.22 -13.49
CA THR A 45 -20.92 5.49 -13.49
C THR A 45 -20.10 4.25 -13.12
N LEU A 46 -20.54 3.48 -12.11
CA LEU A 46 -19.88 2.24 -11.73
C LEU A 46 -19.90 1.20 -12.86
N GLN A 47 -20.99 1.11 -13.61
CA GLN A 47 -21.05 0.22 -14.78
C GLN A 47 -20.12 0.70 -15.90
N THR A 48 -20.07 2.01 -16.18
CA THR A 48 -19.13 2.59 -17.15
C THR A 48 -17.67 2.27 -16.78
N ILE A 49 -17.29 2.45 -15.51
CA ILE A 49 -15.95 2.10 -15.00
C ILE A 49 -15.64 0.61 -15.25
N LYS A 50 -16.60 -0.29 -14.97
CA LYS A 50 -16.41 -1.73 -15.22
C LYS A 50 -16.22 -2.05 -16.70
N SER A 51 -16.97 -1.40 -17.59
CA SER A 51 -16.81 -1.56 -19.03
C SER A 51 -15.42 -1.13 -19.49
N HIS A 52 -14.91 0.00 -19.02
CA HIS A 52 -13.55 0.44 -19.34
C HIS A 52 -12.48 -0.53 -18.84
N PHE A 53 -12.64 -1.13 -17.65
CA PHE A 53 -11.72 -2.18 -17.18
C PHE A 53 -11.78 -3.44 -18.06
N PHE A 54 -12.97 -3.83 -18.50
CA PHE A 54 -13.13 -4.96 -19.42
C PHE A 54 -12.41 -4.72 -20.74
N GLU A 55 -12.48 -3.49 -21.27
CA GLU A 55 -11.81 -3.04 -22.49
C GLU A 55 -10.32 -2.71 -22.31
N ARG A 56 -9.80 -2.79 -21.06
CA ARG A 56 -8.44 -2.36 -20.68
C ARG A 56 -8.14 -0.89 -21.02
N ASN A 57 -9.16 -0.04 -21.02
CA ASN A 57 -9.05 1.39 -21.24
C ASN A 57 -8.92 2.14 -19.89
N TYR A 58 -7.75 2.03 -19.27
CA TYR A 58 -7.49 2.62 -17.95
C TYR A 58 -7.57 4.15 -17.97
N ASP A 59 -7.12 4.79 -19.05
CA ASP A 59 -7.19 6.24 -19.23
C ASP A 59 -8.64 6.75 -19.15
N ALA A 60 -9.59 6.08 -19.78
CA ALA A 60 -11.01 6.46 -19.69
C ALA A 60 -11.59 6.30 -18.27
N VAL A 61 -11.01 5.42 -17.44
CA VAL A 61 -11.40 5.32 -16.03
C VAL A 61 -10.94 6.55 -15.26
N PHE A 62 -9.67 6.93 -15.39
CA PHE A 62 -9.04 7.86 -14.46
C PHE A 62 -8.95 9.32 -14.96
N GLN A 63 -9.08 9.56 -16.27
CA GLN A 63 -9.10 10.93 -16.81
C GLN A 63 -10.46 11.62 -16.68
N ASN A 64 -11.52 10.87 -16.35
CA ASN A 64 -12.83 11.46 -16.03
C ASN A 64 -12.96 11.68 -14.51
N PRO A 65 -12.97 12.94 -14.01
CA PRO A 65 -13.06 13.23 -12.58
C PRO A 65 -14.31 12.64 -11.91
N ASP A 66 -15.42 12.50 -12.63
CA ASP A 66 -16.67 11.95 -12.10
C ASP A 66 -16.56 10.45 -11.75
N HIS A 67 -15.58 9.76 -12.34
CA HIS A 67 -15.33 8.35 -12.06
C HIS A 67 -14.60 8.16 -10.71
N LEU A 68 -13.75 9.11 -10.31
CA LEU A 68 -12.82 8.94 -9.18
C LEU A 68 -13.53 8.65 -7.84
N PRO A 69 -14.59 9.38 -7.43
CA PRO A 69 -15.31 9.09 -6.20
C PRO A 69 -15.96 7.70 -6.22
N VAL A 70 -16.55 7.32 -7.36
CA VAL A 70 -17.21 6.02 -7.53
C VAL A 70 -16.20 4.88 -7.54
N TYR A 71 -15.05 5.09 -8.18
CA TYR A 71 -13.93 4.15 -8.19
C TYR A 71 -13.39 3.91 -6.77
N SER A 72 -13.09 4.99 -6.03
CA SER A 72 -12.59 4.88 -4.65
C SER A 72 -13.61 4.16 -3.76
N ALA A 73 -14.89 4.53 -3.82
CA ALA A 73 -15.97 3.89 -3.06
C ALA A 73 -16.07 2.38 -3.31
N ARG A 74 -15.79 1.94 -4.56
CA ARG A 74 -15.90 0.55 -5.00
C ARG A 74 -14.67 -0.30 -4.68
N TYR A 75 -13.47 0.22 -4.95
CA TYR A 75 -12.25 -0.58 -5.03
C TYR A 75 -11.28 -0.32 -3.87
N ALA A 76 -11.36 0.84 -3.21
CA ALA A 76 -10.49 1.13 -2.06
C ALA A 76 -10.72 0.25 -0.81
N PRO A 77 -11.96 -0.16 -0.44
CA PRO A 77 -12.20 -0.84 0.84
C PRO A 77 -11.45 -2.16 1.01
N SER A 78 -11.56 -3.06 0.03
CA SER A 78 -10.86 -4.36 0.07
C SER A 78 -9.36 -4.18 0.10
N ARG A 79 -8.83 -3.24 -0.70
CA ARG A 79 -7.39 -2.93 -0.76
C ARG A 79 -6.90 -2.37 0.56
N ALA A 80 -7.60 -1.40 1.15
CA ALA A 80 -7.25 -0.83 2.46
C ALA A 80 -7.16 -1.90 3.55
N LEU A 81 -8.09 -2.87 3.58
CA LEU A 81 -8.02 -3.99 4.51
C LEU A 81 -6.80 -4.89 4.27
N CYS A 82 -6.55 -5.29 3.01
CA CYS A 82 -5.38 -6.09 2.67
C CYS A 82 -4.07 -5.39 3.05
N TYR A 83 -3.98 -4.09 2.79
CA TYR A 83 -2.78 -3.30 3.07
C TYR A 83 -2.57 -3.14 4.57
N TYR A 84 -3.65 -2.91 5.32
CA TYR A 84 -3.62 -2.92 6.78
C TYR A 84 -3.05 -4.25 7.33
N HIS A 85 -3.54 -5.39 6.86
CA HIS A 85 -3.06 -6.71 7.31
C HIS A 85 -1.61 -6.96 6.91
N LEU A 86 -1.21 -6.62 5.67
CA LEU A 86 0.19 -6.70 5.23
C LEU A 86 1.13 -5.95 6.17
N PHE A 87 0.82 -4.69 6.50
CA PHE A 87 1.64 -3.90 7.42
C PHE A 87 1.65 -4.45 8.85
N ARG A 88 0.56 -5.10 9.28
CA ARG A 88 0.44 -5.69 10.63
C ARG A 88 1.17 -7.01 10.78
N GLU A 89 1.19 -7.81 9.72
CA GLU A 89 1.70 -9.18 9.75
C GLU A 89 3.18 -9.26 9.38
N HIS A 90 3.69 -8.33 8.57
CA HIS A 90 5.10 -8.29 8.20
C HIS A 90 5.91 -7.40 9.16
N PRO A 91 6.85 -7.97 9.95
CA PRO A 91 7.62 -7.21 10.94
C PRO A 91 8.43 -6.05 10.34
N VAL A 92 8.89 -6.19 9.11
CA VAL A 92 9.66 -5.17 8.40
C VAL A 92 8.79 -3.93 8.13
N LEU A 93 7.59 -4.13 7.61
CA LEU A 93 6.63 -3.05 7.34
C LEU A 93 6.17 -2.39 8.66
N MET A 94 5.85 -3.20 9.67
CA MET A 94 5.47 -2.70 10.99
C MET A 94 6.60 -1.90 11.63
N LYS A 95 7.86 -2.33 11.47
CA LYS A 95 9.04 -1.64 12.00
C LYS A 95 9.23 -0.27 11.35
N THR A 96 8.93 -0.10 10.07
CA THR A 96 8.93 1.22 9.42
C THR A 96 8.01 2.19 10.16
N LEU A 97 6.85 1.73 10.63
CA LEU A 97 5.89 2.56 11.38
C LEU A 97 6.28 2.76 12.86
N GLU A 98 7.10 1.87 13.44
CA GLU A 98 7.47 1.85 14.86
C GLU A 98 8.86 2.42 15.18
N GLY A 99 9.77 2.48 14.21
CA GLY A 99 11.21 2.65 14.45
C GLY A 99 11.65 4.08 14.76
N GLY A 100 10.88 5.07 14.34
CA GLY A 100 11.22 6.49 14.40
C GLY A 100 10.32 7.32 13.48
N PRO A 101 10.66 8.60 13.20
CA PRO A 101 10.08 9.30 12.06
C PRO A 101 10.44 8.55 10.78
N SER A 102 9.47 8.35 9.89
CA SER A 102 9.66 7.60 8.65
C SER A 102 8.88 8.21 7.49
N THR A 103 9.33 7.95 6.27
CA THR A 103 8.64 8.34 5.03
C THR A 103 8.27 7.11 4.21
N VAL A 104 6.99 6.97 3.88
CA VAL A 104 6.45 5.96 2.96
C VAL A 104 6.03 6.65 1.67
N LEU A 105 6.75 6.39 0.58
CA LEU A 105 6.41 6.87 -0.76
C LEU A 105 5.53 5.83 -1.46
N CYS A 106 4.29 6.19 -1.75
CA CYS A 106 3.27 5.32 -2.31
C CYS A 106 3.05 5.64 -3.78
N ILE A 107 3.53 4.76 -4.69
CA ILE A 107 3.42 4.93 -6.13
C ILE A 107 2.07 4.39 -6.63
N GLY A 108 1.30 5.20 -7.35
CA GLY A 108 -0.05 4.85 -7.83
C GLY A 108 -1.10 4.79 -6.71
N SER A 109 -0.93 5.63 -5.68
CA SER A 109 -1.70 5.57 -4.42
C SER A 109 -3.02 6.36 -4.45
N GLY A 110 -3.46 6.86 -5.61
CA GLY A 110 -4.46 7.92 -5.71
C GLY A 110 -5.82 7.63 -5.06
N ALA A 111 -6.27 6.37 -5.07
CA ALA A 111 -7.61 6.02 -4.59
C ALA A 111 -7.78 5.98 -3.06
N GLY A 112 -6.71 6.18 -2.28
CA GLY A 112 -6.75 6.30 -0.82
C GLY A 112 -6.63 5.00 -0.01
N SER A 113 -6.46 3.85 -0.68
CA SER A 113 -6.33 2.55 0.00
C SER A 113 -5.08 2.47 0.89
N GLU A 114 -3.95 2.98 0.42
CA GLU A 114 -2.69 2.99 1.18
C GLU A 114 -2.76 3.96 2.34
N LEU A 115 -3.32 5.16 2.14
CA LEU A 115 -3.59 6.11 3.23
C LEU A 115 -4.37 5.45 4.37
N VAL A 116 -5.50 4.82 4.07
CA VAL A 116 -6.35 4.20 5.08
C VAL A 116 -5.67 2.98 5.71
N GLY A 117 -5.10 2.09 4.90
CA GLY A 117 -4.49 0.84 5.37
C GLY A 117 -3.26 1.08 6.26
N ILE A 118 -2.35 1.95 5.82
CA ILE A 118 -1.13 2.30 6.57
C ILE A 118 -1.50 3.07 7.83
N ALA A 119 -2.39 4.07 7.75
CA ALA A 119 -2.80 4.83 8.93
C ALA A 119 -3.49 3.93 9.98
N ALA A 120 -4.30 2.95 9.55
CA ALA A 120 -4.87 1.97 10.46
C ALA A 120 -3.79 1.10 11.12
N ALA A 121 -2.75 0.68 10.39
CA ALA A 121 -1.63 -0.07 10.96
C ALA A 121 -0.84 0.78 11.98
N MET A 122 -0.69 2.09 11.74
CA MET A 122 0.00 3.02 12.65
C MET A 122 -0.63 3.11 14.05
N VAL A 123 -1.93 2.81 14.19
CA VAL A 123 -2.60 2.75 15.50
C VAL A 123 -1.95 1.69 16.39
N HIS A 124 -1.49 0.58 15.80
CA HIS A 124 -0.78 -0.47 16.52
C HIS A 124 0.71 -0.18 16.72
N ALA A 125 1.28 0.73 15.93
CA ALA A 125 2.67 1.16 16.02
C ALA A 125 2.93 2.08 17.23
N ASN A 126 2.03 2.11 18.22
CA ASN A 126 2.10 3.05 19.32
C ASN A 126 3.20 2.66 20.33
N PRO A 127 4.19 3.52 20.60
CA PRO A 127 5.27 3.25 21.56
C PRO A 127 4.77 2.97 22.97
N ALA A 128 3.60 3.50 23.36
CA ALA A 128 3.01 3.30 24.67
C ALA A 128 2.59 1.83 24.95
N LEU A 129 2.50 0.99 23.91
CA LEU A 129 2.17 -0.43 24.04
C LEU A 129 3.39 -1.29 24.45
N LYS A 130 4.61 -0.78 24.28
CA LYS A 130 5.85 -1.55 24.51
C LYS A 130 6.23 -1.70 26.00
N THR A 131 5.55 -1.03 26.94
CA THR A 131 5.80 -1.12 28.39
C THR A 131 5.11 -2.31 29.09
N LYS A 132 4.41 -3.19 28.37
CA LYS A 132 3.75 -4.39 28.95
C LYS A 132 4.23 -5.74 28.41
N LYS A 133 5.51 -5.88 27.98
CA LYS A 133 6.11 -7.22 27.92
C LYS A 133 6.34 -7.73 29.36
N LYS A 134 5.34 -8.44 29.86
CA LYS A 134 5.32 -9.21 31.09
C LYS A 134 6.62 -10.02 31.19
N LYS A 135 7.41 -9.81 32.26
CA LYS A 135 8.37 -10.81 32.74
C LYS A 135 7.54 -12.07 33.02
N THR A 136 7.52 -13.03 32.11
CA THR A 136 7.11 -14.39 32.44
C THR A 136 8.28 -15.06 33.13
N THR A 137 8.16 -15.11 34.46
CA THR A 137 8.95 -15.94 35.35
C THR A 137 8.90 -17.38 34.89
N ALA A 138 10.07 -18.02 34.88
CA ALA A 138 10.22 -19.43 34.61
C ALA A 138 9.74 -20.30 35.80
N GLU A 139 9.32 -21.51 35.44
CA GLU A 139 9.25 -22.77 36.23
C GLU A 139 8.17 -22.97 37.32
N LYS A 140 7.26 -23.94 37.08
CA LYS A 140 7.41 -25.31 37.63
C LYS A 140 6.50 -26.34 36.94
N LYS A 141 7.04 -27.57 36.85
CA LYS A 141 6.52 -28.83 36.32
C LYS A 141 5.10 -29.19 36.78
N ASP A 142 4.35 -29.90 35.93
CA ASP A 142 3.92 -31.25 36.31
C ASP A 142 3.78 -32.21 35.12
N LYS A 143 4.11 -33.46 35.40
CA LYS A 143 4.20 -34.62 34.51
C LYS A 143 2.92 -35.46 34.66
N ASP A 144 2.70 -36.35 33.68
CA ASP A 144 1.79 -37.50 33.66
C ASP A 144 0.31 -37.25 33.29
N ARG A 145 -0.09 -37.63 32.07
CA ARG A 145 -0.61 -38.99 31.80
C ARG A 145 -0.84 -39.22 30.32
N ASP A 146 -0.65 -40.48 29.97
CA ASP A 146 -0.58 -41.05 28.64
C ASP A 146 -1.88 -41.81 28.30
N THR A 147 -2.05 -42.13 27.01
CA THR A 147 -2.91 -43.17 26.38
C THR A 147 -4.38 -42.86 25.99
N ALA A 148 -4.60 -42.87 24.65
CA ALA A 148 -5.37 -43.88 23.89
C ALA A 148 -6.46 -43.40 22.89
N LYS A 149 -6.16 -43.70 21.61
CA LYS A 149 -6.97 -44.34 20.53
C LYS A 149 -8.10 -43.60 19.76
N GLU A 150 -7.78 -43.37 18.47
CA GLU A 150 -8.40 -43.82 17.21
C GLU A 150 -9.93 -43.84 16.96
N LYS A 151 -10.28 -43.25 15.78
CA LYS A 151 -11.27 -43.62 14.73
C LYS A 151 -12.77 -43.50 15.11
N ASP A 152 -13.70 -43.08 14.26
CA ASP A 152 -13.80 -43.22 12.80
C ASP A 152 -14.78 -42.20 12.17
N SER A 153 -14.80 -42.21 10.84
CA SER A 153 -15.58 -41.47 9.83
C SER A 153 -17.10 -41.35 10.01
N SER A 154 -17.71 -40.29 9.42
CA SER A 154 -18.56 -40.42 8.20
C SER A 154 -19.25 -39.09 7.78
N VAL A 155 -18.98 -38.71 6.52
CA VAL A 155 -19.78 -38.06 5.47
C VAL A 155 -21.24 -37.63 5.77
N ALA A 156 -21.58 -36.38 5.40
CA ALA A 156 -22.81 -36.04 4.66
C ALA A 156 -22.70 -34.63 4.02
N ALA A 157 -23.08 -34.56 2.74
CA ALA A 157 -23.07 -33.38 1.87
C ALA A 157 -24.50 -32.89 1.56
N ALA A 158 -24.64 -31.59 1.27
CA ALA A 158 -25.67 -30.96 0.42
C ALA A 158 -25.27 -29.47 0.24
N ALA A 159 -24.87 -28.97 -0.95
CA ALA A 159 -25.69 -28.44 -2.07
C ALA A 159 -26.54 -27.21 -1.66
N ALA A 160 -26.61 -26.04 -2.32
CA ALA A 160 -26.22 -25.48 -3.63
C ALA A 160 -25.97 -23.93 -3.42
N THR A 161 -25.54 -23.05 -4.33
CA THR A 161 -25.74 -22.90 -5.79
C THR A 161 -24.68 -21.96 -6.39
N ALA A 162 -24.36 -22.16 -7.66
CA ALA A 162 -23.38 -21.45 -8.48
C ALA A 162 -23.96 -20.22 -9.20
N GLU A 163 -23.05 -19.34 -9.67
CA GLU A 163 -23.06 -18.54 -10.92
C GLU A 163 -21.81 -17.63 -10.90
N THR A 164 -20.94 -17.44 -11.90
CA THR A 164 -20.64 -18.02 -13.21
C THR A 164 -19.16 -17.71 -13.51
N MET A 165 -18.42 -18.67 -14.04
CA MET A 165 -17.01 -18.58 -14.45
C MET A 165 -16.88 -18.02 -15.88
N LEU A 166 -15.72 -17.41 -16.18
CA LEU A 166 -15.08 -17.55 -17.48
C LEU A 166 -13.89 -18.52 -17.28
N HIS A 167 -13.97 -19.67 -17.96
CA HIS A 167 -12.89 -20.64 -18.13
C HIS A 167 -11.98 -20.22 -19.29
N GLU A 168 -10.69 -20.57 -19.20
CA GLU A 168 -10.07 -21.45 -20.19
C GLU A 168 -8.89 -22.22 -19.55
N ASP A 169 -8.89 -23.53 -19.80
CA ASP A 169 -7.87 -24.50 -19.40
C ASP A 169 -6.66 -24.48 -20.36
N GLY A 170 -5.50 -24.92 -19.88
CA GLY A 170 -4.36 -25.18 -20.76
C GLY A 170 -3.07 -25.63 -20.08
N ALA A 171 -3.02 -26.93 -19.79
CA ALA A 171 -1.82 -27.80 -19.71
C ALA A 171 -0.76 -27.60 -18.61
N LYS A 172 -0.63 -28.66 -17.80
CA LYS A 172 0.55 -29.02 -17.01
C LYS A 172 1.68 -29.46 -17.93
N GLU A 173 2.87 -28.87 -17.78
CA GLU A 173 4.15 -29.59 -17.86
C GLU A 173 5.15 -28.93 -16.91
N THR A 174 5.69 -29.71 -15.98
CA THR A 174 6.92 -29.40 -15.26
C THR A 174 8.11 -29.91 -16.06
N PRO A 175 9.17 -29.12 -16.25
CA PRO A 175 10.50 -29.67 -16.36
C PRO A 175 11.40 -29.20 -15.21
N THR A 176 12.07 -30.18 -14.62
CA THR A 176 13.18 -30.03 -13.69
C THR A 176 14.51 -29.81 -14.45
N LEU A 177 15.44 -29.13 -13.75
CA LEU A 177 16.90 -29.06 -13.94
C LEU A 177 17.46 -28.13 -15.03
N ALA A 178 18.27 -27.14 -14.62
CA ALA A 178 19.73 -27.17 -14.77
C ALA A 178 20.32 -25.81 -14.33
N GLU A 179 21.38 -25.85 -13.52
CA GLU A 179 22.28 -24.73 -13.31
C GLU A 179 23.03 -24.47 -14.62
N ASP A 180 22.78 -23.34 -15.27
CA ASP A 180 23.67 -22.82 -16.30
C ASP A 180 23.87 -21.31 -16.06
N ASP A 181 25.10 -21.01 -15.65
CA ASP A 181 25.69 -19.70 -15.50
C ASP A 181 25.72 -19.02 -16.88
N ASN A 182 24.82 -18.05 -17.09
CA ASN A 182 25.00 -17.12 -18.19
C ASN A 182 24.55 -15.72 -17.79
N THR A 183 25.54 -14.91 -17.43
CA THR A 183 25.49 -13.47 -17.25
C THR A 183 24.63 -12.78 -18.32
N LEU A 184 23.45 -12.29 -17.92
CA LEU A 184 22.65 -11.36 -18.71
C LEU A 184 23.43 -10.05 -18.85
N GLY A 185 24.06 -9.88 -20.01
CA GLY A 185 24.85 -8.71 -20.40
C GLY A 185 24.03 -7.43 -20.27
N LEU A 186 24.38 -6.65 -19.25
CA LEU A 186 23.82 -5.33 -18.93
C LEU A 186 24.91 -4.25 -19.06
N GLU A 187 25.76 -4.39 -20.08
CA GLU A 187 26.78 -3.41 -20.42
C GLU A 187 26.36 -2.66 -21.69
N GLY A 188 25.96 -1.40 -21.52
CA GLY A 188 25.59 -0.57 -22.67
C GLY A 188 24.65 0.61 -22.39
N LEU A 189 24.77 1.27 -21.24
CA LEU A 189 24.12 2.56 -20.99
C LEU A 189 25.14 3.54 -20.40
N ALA A 190 26.15 3.88 -21.19
CA ALA A 190 26.97 5.06 -20.96
C ALA A 190 26.18 6.30 -21.42
N VAL A 191 25.83 7.19 -20.50
CA VAL A 191 25.17 8.46 -20.81
C VAL A 191 26.22 9.57 -20.83
N SER A 192 26.39 10.19 -21.99
CA SER A 192 27.19 11.39 -22.19
C SER A 192 26.57 12.59 -21.48
N LYS A 193 27.43 13.42 -20.88
CA LYS A 193 27.06 14.72 -20.31
C LYS A 193 26.70 15.70 -21.43
N THR A 194 25.48 16.22 -21.41
CA THR A 194 25.12 17.49 -22.05
C THR A 194 24.09 18.19 -21.19
N GLU A 195 24.45 19.39 -20.70
CA GLU A 195 23.53 20.34 -20.07
C GLU A 195 22.47 20.81 -21.07
N PRO A 196 21.30 21.25 -20.59
CA PRO A 196 20.79 22.49 -21.14
C PRO A 196 20.21 23.48 -20.12
N SER A 197 20.14 24.68 -20.67
CA SER A 197 19.80 25.99 -20.15
C SER A 197 18.54 26.14 -19.29
N SER A 198 18.68 27.07 -18.37
CA SER A 198 17.66 27.78 -17.60
C SER A 198 16.47 28.27 -18.43
N THR A 199 15.25 28.03 -17.94
CA THR A 199 14.13 28.93 -18.17
C THR A 199 13.24 28.94 -16.93
N SER A 200 13.10 30.13 -16.36
CA SER A 200 12.40 30.46 -15.13
C SER A 200 10.88 30.45 -15.30
N VAL A 201 10.16 29.86 -14.34
CA VAL A 201 8.71 30.06 -14.18
C VAL A 201 8.38 30.33 -12.70
N SER A 202 7.54 31.35 -12.51
CA SER A 202 7.21 32.05 -11.27
C SER A 202 6.58 31.21 -10.16
N THR A 203 7.05 31.47 -8.95
CA THR A 203 6.39 31.11 -7.68
C THR A 203 5.53 32.29 -7.23
N THR A 204 4.22 32.07 -7.04
CA THR A 204 3.33 33.05 -6.41
C THR A 204 3.33 32.82 -4.91
N THR A 205 4.05 33.69 -4.18
CA THR A 205 4.06 33.75 -2.72
C THR A 205 3.06 34.83 -2.27
N THR A 206 2.07 34.47 -1.46
CA THR A 206 1.23 35.44 -0.76
C THR A 206 1.90 35.86 0.55
N ASN A 207 2.14 37.17 0.68
CA ASN A 207 2.73 37.81 1.85
C ASN A 207 1.78 37.74 3.05
N ALA A 208 2.31 37.39 4.23
CA ALA A 208 1.70 37.67 5.52
C ALA A 208 2.54 38.75 6.22
N GLU A 209 1.86 39.80 6.66
CA GLU A 209 2.43 40.98 7.29
C GLU A 209 3.00 40.69 8.69
N ASP A 210 4.07 41.43 8.96
CA ASP A 210 4.88 41.44 10.16
C ASP A 210 4.13 42.11 11.33
N SER A 211 4.03 41.42 12.47
CA SER A 211 3.76 42.08 13.74
C SER A 211 4.63 41.47 14.84
N THR A 212 5.51 42.31 15.36
CA THR A 212 6.50 41.99 16.36
C THR A 212 5.88 42.02 17.75
N ALA A 213 5.75 40.84 18.37
CA ALA A 213 5.47 40.71 19.80
C ALA A 213 6.41 39.66 20.41
N ALA A 214 7.25 40.11 21.35
CA ALA A 214 8.22 39.29 22.06
C ALA A 214 7.54 38.11 22.79
N SER A 215 7.78 36.89 22.31
CA SER A 215 7.27 35.67 22.93
C SER A 215 8.35 35.00 23.79
N LYS A 216 7.97 34.68 25.03
CA LYS A 216 8.75 33.90 25.99
C LYS A 216 9.17 32.55 25.38
N PRO A 217 10.29 31.94 25.80
CA PRO A 217 10.80 30.72 25.18
C PRO A 217 9.76 29.61 25.26
N VAL A 218 9.16 29.29 24.11
CA VAL A 218 8.30 28.13 23.93
C VAL A 218 9.16 26.91 24.24
N LYS A 219 8.81 26.18 25.30
CA LYS A 219 9.43 24.88 25.60
C LYS A 219 9.36 24.04 24.33
N LYS A 220 10.51 23.72 23.73
CA LYS A 220 10.61 22.81 22.57
C LYS A 220 9.73 21.60 22.87
N SER A 221 8.61 21.49 22.16
CA SER A 221 7.76 20.31 22.19
C SER A 221 8.67 19.12 21.97
N LYS A 222 8.68 18.14 22.88
CA LYS A 222 9.39 16.88 22.67
C LYS A 222 8.79 16.30 21.39
N SER A 223 9.50 16.39 20.27
CA SER A 223 9.02 15.90 18.99
C SER A 223 8.53 14.47 19.18
N ASN A 224 7.31 14.20 18.73
CA ASN A 224 6.79 12.85 18.78
C ASN A 224 7.73 12.01 17.91
N LYS A 225 8.50 11.10 18.52
CA LYS A 225 9.59 10.39 17.83
C LYS A 225 9.10 9.39 16.76
N HIS A 226 7.81 9.37 16.43
CA HIS A 226 7.16 8.34 15.60
C HIS A 226 6.14 8.98 14.63
N GLN A 227 6.55 10.06 13.96
CA GLN A 227 5.76 10.67 12.88
C GLN A 227 5.98 9.90 11.59
N VAL A 228 4.92 9.38 10.98
CA VAL A 228 4.98 8.76 9.65
C VAL A 228 4.49 9.78 8.63
N THR A 229 5.29 9.99 7.58
CA THR A 229 4.88 10.76 6.40
C THR A 229 4.48 9.79 5.30
N ILE A 230 3.24 9.87 4.84
CA ILE A 230 2.74 9.13 3.68
C ILE A 230 2.72 10.10 2.50
N VAL A 231 3.55 9.85 1.49
CA VAL A 231 3.58 10.60 0.23
C VAL A 231 2.81 9.79 -0.80
N MET A 232 1.64 10.26 -1.21
CA MET A 232 0.77 9.61 -2.19
C MET A 232 1.05 10.22 -3.56
N GLN A 233 1.71 9.46 -4.41
CA GLN A 233 2.04 9.87 -5.76
C GLN A 233 1.08 9.18 -6.75
N ASP A 234 0.51 9.95 -7.66
CA ASP A 234 -0.34 9.45 -8.74
C ASP A 234 -0.22 10.36 -9.98
N TYR A 235 -0.60 9.88 -11.16
CA TYR A 235 -0.62 10.72 -12.37
C TYR A 235 -1.92 11.53 -12.49
N VAL A 236 -2.95 11.16 -11.74
CA VAL A 236 -4.22 11.86 -11.64
C VAL A 236 -4.29 12.67 -10.35
N ASP A 237 -5.00 13.80 -10.39
CA ASP A 237 -5.31 14.57 -9.18
C ASP A 237 -6.48 13.93 -8.41
N TRP A 238 -6.16 13.29 -7.29
CA TRP A 238 -7.12 12.66 -6.39
C TRP A 238 -7.47 13.53 -5.17
N SER A 239 -7.14 14.82 -5.17
CA SER A 239 -7.34 15.73 -4.03
C SER A 239 -8.80 15.76 -3.54
N SER A 240 -9.77 15.70 -4.45
CA SER A 240 -11.21 15.63 -4.14
C SER A 240 -11.60 14.41 -3.29
N ILE A 241 -10.78 13.35 -3.28
CA ILE A 241 -10.97 12.13 -2.50
C ILE A 241 -10.02 12.09 -1.30
N LEU A 242 -8.73 12.36 -1.53
CA LEU A 242 -7.69 12.19 -0.52
C LEU A 242 -7.82 13.20 0.63
N VAL A 243 -8.20 14.46 0.35
CA VAL A 243 -8.36 15.48 1.40
C VAL A 243 -9.50 15.16 2.38
N PRO A 244 -10.73 14.88 1.93
CA PRO A 244 -11.79 14.48 2.86
C PRO A 244 -11.49 13.13 3.53
N MET A 245 -10.89 12.18 2.81
CA MET A 245 -10.52 10.88 3.38
C MET A 245 -9.44 11.02 4.47
N GLU A 246 -8.42 11.84 4.28
CA GLU A 246 -7.42 12.16 5.31
C GLU A 246 -8.10 12.74 6.56
N THR A 247 -9.07 13.65 6.38
CA THR A 247 -9.80 14.25 7.50
C THR A 247 -10.53 13.19 8.33
N VAL A 248 -11.23 12.27 7.68
CA VAL A 248 -11.92 11.15 8.35
C VAL A 248 -10.92 10.21 9.02
N VAL A 249 -9.84 9.83 8.32
CA VAL A 249 -8.77 8.96 8.83
C VAL A 249 -8.18 9.52 10.12
N ARG A 250 -7.78 10.80 10.13
CA ARG A 250 -7.19 11.47 11.29
C ARG A 250 -8.15 11.50 12.48
N SER A 251 -9.40 11.87 12.22
CA SER A 251 -10.44 11.97 13.24
C SER A 251 -10.75 10.60 13.85
N ARG A 252 -11.03 9.60 13.01
CA ARG A 252 -11.45 8.25 13.43
C ARG A 252 -10.33 7.45 14.07
N LEU A 253 -9.09 7.56 13.56
CA LEU A 253 -7.94 6.82 14.10
C LEU A 253 -7.20 7.57 15.21
N VAL A 254 -7.62 8.81 15.51
CA VAL A 254 -7.00 9.66 16.53
C VAL A 254 -5.51 9.89 16.23
N LEU A 255 -5.21 10.22 14.98
CA LEU A 255 -3.87 10.48 14.47
C LEU A 255 -3.69 11.98 14.21
N GLY A 256 -3.08 12.67 15.17
CA GLY A 256 -2.72 14.08 15.03
C GLY A 256 -1.61 14.32 14.01
N PRO A 257 -1.37 15.58 13.61
CA PRO A 257 -0.32 15.94 12.64
C PRO A 257 1.08 15.56 13.12
N GLU A 258 1.30 15.40 14.42
CA GLU A 258 2.55 14.92 15.01
C GLU A 258 2.77 13.41 14.84
N ARG A 259 1.75 12.65 14.46
CA ARG A 259 1.82 11.20 14.21
C ARG A 259 1.71 10.84 12.75
N LEU A 260 0.81 11.48 12.02
CA LEU A 260 0.59 11.26 10.60
C LEU A 260 0.79 12.57 9.84
N ARG A 261 1.62 12.56 8.80
CA ARG A 261 1.72 13.63 7.80
C ARG A 261 1.36 13.02 6.45
N CYS A 262 0.56 13.72 5.68
CA CYS A 262 0.14 13.28 4.36
C CYS A 262 0.59 14.33 3.34
N GLU A 263 1.12 13.86 2.22
CA GLU A 263 1.50 14.70 1.09
C GLU A 263 1.02 14.04 -0.19
N THR A 264 0.64 14.84 -1.18
CA THR A 264 0.22 14.36 -2.50
C THR A 264 1.16 14.90 -3.56
N GLU A 265 1.47 14.09 -4.56
CA GLU A 265 2.28 14.49 -5.71
C GLU A 265 1.60 14.01 -6.99
N VAL A 266 1.23 14.96 -7.87
CA VAL A 266 0.61 14.67 -9.16
C VAL A 266 1.68 14.70 -10.24
N GLY A 267 1.84 13.58 -10.96
CA GLY A 267 2.77 13.47 -12.08
C GLY A 267 2.92 12.04 -12.55
N ASN A 268 3.29 11.84 -13.81
CA ASN A 268 3.54 10.50 -14.34
C ASN A 268 4.94 10.00 -13.88
N VAL A 269 4.98 8.88 -13.15
CA VAL A 269 6.26 8.32 -12.67
C VAL A 269 7.22 7.94 -13.79
N LEU A 270 6.70 7.58 -14.96
CA LEU A 270 7.52 7.20 -16.11
C LEU A 270 8.27 8.40 -16.70
N ASP A 271 7.95 9.63 -16.30
CA ASP A 271 8.66 10.84 -16.71
C ASP A 271 9.93 11.10 -15.88
N LEU A 272 10.10 10.38 -14.76
CA LEU A 272 11.33 10.42 -13.93
C LEU A 272 11.72 11.83 -13.50
N SER A 273 10.73 12.61 -13.07
CA SER A 273 10.95 13.98 -12.60
C SER A 273 12.00 14.02 -11.48
N GLU A 274 12.75 15.13 -11.40
CA GLU A 274 13.69 15.33 -10.30
C GLU A 274 12.98 15.29 -8.94
N GLY A 275 11.75 15.81 -8.87
CA GLY A 275 10.90 15.74 -7.67
C GLY A 275 10.70 14.30 -7.19
N LEU A 276 10.31 13.39 -8.09
CA LEU A 276 10.13 11.97 -7.77
C LEU A 276 11.42 11.36 -7.22
N LEU A 277 12.57 11.58 -7.88
CA LEU A 277 13.84 11.01 -7.41
C LEU A 277 14.29 11.60 -6.07
N GLN A 278 14.00 12.88 -5.81
CA GLN A 278 14.23 13.49 -4.50
C GLN A 278 13.33 12.90 -3.41
N ARG A 279 12.09 12.50 -3.73
CA ARG A 279 11.22 11.75 -2.81
C ARG A 279 11.78 10.38 -2.51
N VAL A 280 12.19 9.65 -3.53
CA VAL A 280 12.78 8.30 -3.41
C VAL A 280 14.01 8.34 -2.50
N ALA A 281 14.89 9.33 -2.69
CA ALA A 281 16.09 9.50 -1.87
C ALA A 281 15.83 9.82 -0.39
N LYS A 282 14.58 10.12 -0.01
CA LYS A 282 14.15 10.41 1.37
C LYS A 282 13.23 9.32 1.94
N ALA A 283 12.85 8.33 1.15
CA ALA A 283 11.88 7.32 1.54
C ALA A 283 12.56 6.16 2.30
N ASP A 284 11.96 5.76 3.43
CA ASP A 284 12.33 4.55 4.17
C ASP A 284 11.65 3.30 3.59
N LEU A 285 10.49 3.51 2.96
CA LEU A 285 9.71 2.51 2.26
C LEU A 285 9.13 3.11 0.98
N ILE A 286 9.33 2.44 -0.15
CA ILE A 286 8.63 2.72 -1.41
C ILE A 286 7.65 1.58 -1.66
N THR A 287 6.40 1.89 -2.03
CA THR A 287 5.39 0.88 -2.34
C THR A 287 4.97 0.95 -3.80
N PHE A 288 4.76 -0.23 -4.40
CA PHE A 288 4.07 -0.44 -5.67
C PHE A 288 2.94 -1.44 -5.40
N MET A 289 1.74 -0.94 -5.10
CA MET A 289 0.62 -1.78 -4.68
C MET A 289 -0.53 -1.72 -5.70
N PHE A 290 -0.61 -2.73 -6.55
CA PHE A 290 -1.55 -2.87 -7.68
C PHE A 290 -1.38 -1.77 -8.74
N VAL A 291 -0.13 -1.45 -9.05
CA VAL A 291 0.26 -0.47 -10.09
C VAL A 291 1.35 -1.01 -11.01
N LEU A 292 2.16 -1.99 -10.57
CA LEU A 292 3.35 -2.41 -11.30
C LEU A 292 2.95 -3.04 -12.64
N ASN A 293 1.93 -3.89 -12.63
CA ASN A 293 1.41 -4.52 -13.84
C ASN A 293 0.94 -3.52 -14.91
N GLU A 294 0.36 -2.40 -14.49
CA GLU A 294 -0.07 -1.33 -15.39
C GLU A 294 1.14 -0.61 -16.00
N LEU A 295 2.14 -0.27 -15.19
CA LEU A 295 3.37 0.36 -15.66
C LEU A 295 4.11 -0.51 -16.69
N PHE A 296 4.09 -1.84 -16.51
CA PHE A 296 4.76 -2.77 -17.43
C PHE A 296 4.10 -2.90 -18.82
N GLN A 297 2.99 -2.19 -19.10
CA GLN A 297 2.55 -1.95 -20.47
C GLN A 297 3.63 -1.21 -21.29
N ASP A 298 4.41 -0.32 -20.66
CA ASP A 298 5.67 0.20 -21.22
C ASP A 298 6.87 -0.40 -20.47
N LYS A 299 7.23 -1.62 -20.85
CA LYS A 299 8.35 -2.37 -20.25
C LYS A 299 9.66 -1.56 -20.21
N LYS A 300 9.98 -0.81 -21.28
CA LYS A 300 11.27 -0.11 -21.37
C LYS A 300 11.34 1.05 -20.38
N ARG A 301 10.30 1.89 -20.35
CA ARG A 301 10.24 3.03 -19.42
C ARG A 301 10.12 2.54 -17.97
N THR A 302 9.39 1.46 -17.73
CA THR A 302 9.23 0.90 -16.38
C THR A 302 10.52 0.27 -15.86
N MET A 303 11.29 -0.44 -16.68
CA MET A 303 12.62 -0.91 -16.26
C MET A 303 13.58 0.24 -15.98
N LEU A 304 13.51 1.34 -16.76
CA LEU A 304 14.28 2.55 -16.47
C LEU A 304 13.84 3.20 -15.15
N LEU A 305 12.54 3.27 -14.89
CA LEU A 305 11.98 3.75 -13.62
C LEU A 305 12.49 2.93 -12.43
N VAL A 306 12.34 1.62 -12.49
CA VAL A 306 12.81 0.72 -11.42
C VAL A 306 14.32 0.91 -11.20
N ALA A 307 15.13 0.93 -12.26
CA ALA A 307 16.57 1.14 -12.14
C ALA A 307 16.92 2.49 -11.48
N LYS A 308 16.23 3.58 -11.86
CA LYS A 308 16.44 4.91 -11.28
C LYS A 308 15.98 5.00 -9.83
N ILE A 309 14.86 4.37 -9.49
CA ILE A 309 14.38 4.28 -8.11
C ILE A 309 15.39 3.51 -7.25
N VAL A 310 15.79 2.31 -7.66
CA VAL A 310 16.76 1.48 -6.91
C VAL A 310 18.10 2.20 -6.73
N ALA A 311 18.56 2.95 -7.74
CA ALA A 311 19.77 3.76 -7.64
C ALA A 311 19.64 4.93 -6.65
N ALA A 312 18.45 5.56 -6.56
CA ALA A 312 18.19 6.69 -5.67
C ALA A 312 17.79 6.28 -4.25
N MET A 313 17.34 5.05 -4.03
CA MET A 313 16.94 4.53 -2.72
C MET A 313 18.08 4.65 -1.69
N PRO A 314 17.80 5.10 -0.45
CA PRO A 314 18.76 5.00 0.64
C PRO A 314 19.14 3.54 0.92
N LYS A 315 20.41 3.30 1.29
CA LYS A 315 20.83 1.96 1.74
C LYS A 315 20.00 1.53 2.95
N GLY A 316 19.51 0.30 2.91
CA GLY A 316 18.63 -0.25 3.96
C GLY A 316 17.16 0.17 3.87
N ALA A 317 16.78 1.07 2.96
CA ALA A 317 15.37 1.34 2.65
C ALA A 317 14.71 0.12 2.03
N HIS A 318 13.39 0.03 2.13
CA HIS A 318 12.62 -1.11 1.62
C HIS A 318 11.79 -0.74 0.40
N MET A 319 11.54 -1.72 -0.45
CA MET A 319 10.58 -1.63 -1.54
C MET A 319 9.55 -2.75 -1.39
N LEU A 320 8.27 -2.39 -1.22
CA LEU A 320 7.15 -3.32 -1.16
C LEU A 320 6.48 -3.36 -2.54
N VAL A 321 6.39 -4.54 -3.13
CA VAL A 321 5.63 -4.76 -4.36
C VAL A 321 4.52 -5.76 -4.06
N VAL A 322 3.29 -5.36 -4.35
CA VAL A 322 2.10 -6.21 -4.24
C VAL A 322 1.29 -6.02 -5.50
N ASP A 323 1.03 -7.08 -6.24
CA ASP A 323 0.19 -7.01 -7.44
C ASP A 323 -0.50 -8.35 -7.69
N SER A 324 -1.42 -8.38 -8.66
CA SER A 324 -2.23 -9.56 -8.98
C SER A 324 -1.38 -10.81 -9.24
N ALA A 325 -1.67 -11.91 -8.54
CA ALA A 325 -1.02 -13.20 -8.79
C ALA A 325 -1.82 -13.97 -9.84
N GLY A 326 -1.54 -13.68 -11.11
CA GLY A 326 -2.18 -14.30 -12.26
C GLY A 326 -1.60 -13.79 -13.58
N SER A 327 -2.28 -14.09 -14.68
CA SER A 327 -1.81 -13.76 -16.04
C SER A 327 -1.65 -12.26 -16.31
N PHE A 328 -2.24 -11.39 -15.50
CA PHE A 328 -1.99 -9.94 -15.54
C PHE A 328 -0.53 -9.56 -15.26
N SER A 329 0.20 -10.43 -14.54
CA SER A 329 1.61 -10.25 -14.20
C SER A 329 2.55 -10.94 -15.19
N ASN A 330 2.02 -11.56 -16.26
CA ASN A 330 2.84 -12.20 -17.29
C ASN A 330 3.44 -11.16 -18.23
N LEU A 331 4.74 -11.22 -18.39
CA LEU A 331 5.51 -10.37 -19.29
C LEU A 331 6.28 -11.23 -20.30
N LYS A 332 6.16 -10.88 -21.59
CA LYS A 332 6.96 -11.51 -22.64
C LYS A 332 8.34 -10.87 -22.74
N VAL A 333 9.38 -11.72 -22.66
CA VAL A 333 10.78 -11.35 -22.86
C VAL A 333 11.37 -12.33 -23.87
N GLY A 334 11.55 -11.86 -25.11
CA GLY A 334 11.78 -12.75 -26.25
C GLY A 334 10.61 -13.71 -26.41
N GLU A 335 10.91 -15.01 -26.50
CA GLU A 335 9.92 -16.07 -26.64
C GLU A 335 9.39 -16.59 -25.30
N ARG A 336 10.02 -16.20 -24.18
CA ARG A 336 9.67 -16.70 -22.84
C ARG A 336 8.72 -15.73 -22.13
N THR A 337 7.88 -16.30 -21.26
CA THR A 337 6.97 -15.55 -20.40
C THR A 337 7.44 -15.63 -18.97
N TYR A 338 7.53 -14.49 -18.31
CA TYR A 338 7.99 -14.36 -16.93
C TYR A 338 6.94 -13.63 -16.10
N MET A 339 6.90 -13.91 -14.81
CA MET A 339 6.18 -13.06 -13.87
C MET A 339 6.95 -11.75 -13.69
N VAL A 340 6.24 -10.63 -13.65
CA VAL A 340 6.85 -9.29 -13.57
C VAL A 340 7.86 -9.14 -12.43
N TYR A 341 7.56 -9.75 -11.27
CA TYR A 341 8.45 -9.70 -10.11
C TYR A 341 9.79 -10.40 -10.36
N MET A 342 9.86 -11.37 -11.27
CA MET A 342 11.11 -12.07 -11.58
C MET A 342 12.14 -11.11 -12.16
N LEU A 343 11.72 -10.04 -12.86
CA LEU A 343 12.67 -9.02 -13.32
C LEU A 343 13.31 -8.26 -12.17
N LEU A 344 12.56 -8.02 -11.10
CA LEU A 344 13.03 -7.31 -9.91
C LEU A 344 13.88 -8.23 -9.02
N ASP A 345 13.51 -9.51 -8.92
CA ASP A 345 14.25 -10.53 -8.16
C ASP A 345 15.73 -10.66 -8.61
N HIS A 346 16.03 -10.34 -9.88
CA HIS A 346 17.39 -10.41 -10.45
C HIS A 346 18.22 -9.11 -10.29
N LEU A 347 17.65 -8.05 -9.69
CA LEU A 347 18.39 -6.79 -9.50
C LEU A 347 19.39 -6.94 -8.35
N LYS A 348 20.68 -6.89 -8.68
CA LYS A 348 21.80 -7.11 -7.72
C LYS A 348 21.78 -6.17 -6.51
N ASP A 349 21.25 -4.96 -6.69
CA ASP A 349 21.15 -3.94 -5.64
C ASP A 349 20.00 -4.15 -4.65
N LEU A 350 19.13 -5.12 -4.93
CA LEU A 350 18.03 -5.50 -4.05
C LEU A 350 18.33 -6.85 -3.38
N GLU A 351 18.02 -6.91 -2.10
CA GLU A 351 17.97 -8.13 -1.31
C GLU A 351 16.50 -8.49 -1.08
N ILE A 352 16.09 -9.71 -1.42
CA ILE A 352 14.74 -10.19 -1.13
C ILE A 352 14.65 -10.49 0.37
N VAL A 353 13.82 -9.74 1.08
CA VAL A 353 13.56 -9.90 2.52
C VAL A 353 12.35 -10.80 2.77
N TYR A 354 11.35 -10.71 1.90
CA TYR A 354 10.17 -11.56 1.92
C TYR A 354 9.66 -11.75 0.49
N GLN A 355 9.19 -12.95 0.19
CA GLN A 355 8.53 -13.25 -1.06
C GLN A 355 7.38 -14.24 -0.84
N ASP A 356 6.28 -14.01 -1.54
CA ASP A 356 5.17 -14.93 -1.70
C ASP A 356 4.66 -14.80 -3.13
N ASP A 357 4.65 -15.89 -3.88
CA ASP A 357 4.31 -15.87 -5.30
C ASP A 357 2.81 -15.77 -5.56
N ALA A 358 1.98 -16.23 -4.60
CA ALA A 358 0.53 -16.17 -4.74
C ALA A 358 -0.19 -16.47 -3.41
N THR A 359 -0.74 -15.43 -2.79
CA THR A 359 -1.61 -15.56 -1.61
C THR A 359 -2.98 -14.94 -1.85
N TRP A 360 -3.99 -15.51 -1.20
CA TRP A 360 -5.35 -14.98 -1.18
C TRP A 360 -5.59 -14.13 0.06
N TYR A 361 -5.89 -12.85 -0.12
CA TYR A 361 -6.60 -12.06 0.88
C TYR A 361 -8.10 -12.27 0.71
N ARG A 362 -8.76 -12.79 1.76
CA ARG A 362 -10.20 -13.01 1.79
C ARG A 362 -10.87 -12.07 2.77
N CYS A 363 -11.77 -11.23 2.29
CA CYS A 363 -12.55 -10.36 3.16
C CYS A 363 -13.46 -11.23 4.04
N PRO A 364 -13.44 -11.09 5.37
CA PRO A 364 -14.31 -11.86 6.24
C PRO A 364 -15.80 -11.66 5.89
N PRO A 365 -16.60 -12.75 5.79
CA PRO A 365 -18.00 -12.67 5.34
C PRO A 365 -18.90 -11.93 6.33
N SER A 366 -18.47 -11.74 7.57
CA SER A 366 -19.19 -10.99 8.59
C SER A 366 -19.09 -9.46 8.43
N LEU A 367 -18.22 -8.98 7.53
CA LEU A 367 -18.05 -7.55 7.30
C LEU A 367 -19.22 -6.99 6.49
N THR A 368 -19.64 -5.78 6.84
CA THR A 368 -20.72 -5.07 6.16
C THR A 368 -20.18 -3.85 5.43
N TYR A 369 -20.49 -3.74 4.15
CA TYR A 369 -20.18 -2.59 3.31
C TYR A 369 -21.28 -2.39 2.26
N PRO A 370 -21.55 -1.16 1.77
CA PRO A 370 -22.64 -0.93 0.79
C PRO A 370 -22.47 -1.68 -0.54
N LEU A 371 -21.24 -2.08 -0.86
CA LEU A 371 -20.90 -2.83 -2.07
C LEU A 371 -20.24 -4.16 -1.71
N LYS A 372 -20.29 -5.10 -2.65
CA LYS A 372 -19.59 -6.39 -2.53
C LYS A 372 -18.09 -6.15 -2.34
N LEU A 373 -17.56 -6.63 -1.22
CA LEU A 373 -16.12 -6.68 -0.98
C LEU A 373 -15.49 -7.77 -1.84
N GLU A 374 -14.40 -7.44 -2.52
CA GLU A 374 -13.68 -8.37 -3.37
C GLU A 374 -12.53 -9.05 -2.63
N ASN A 375 -12.37 -10.36 -2.85
CA ASN A 375 -11.17 -11.09 -2.47
C ASN A 375 -10.07 -10.81 -3.48
N MET A 376 -8.81 -10.84 -3.03
CA MET A 376 -7.68 -10.50 -3.88
C MET A 376 -6.64 -11.60 -3.83
N ARG A 377 -6.28 -12.13 -5.00
CA ARG A 377 -5.12 -13.00 -5.16
C ARG A 377 -3.94 -12.16 -5.62
N HIS A 378 -2.88 -12.13 -4.83
CA HIS A 378 -1.73 -11.25 -5.10
C HIS A 378 -0.42 -11.96 -4.77
N PHE A 379 0.66 -11.52 -5.40
CA PHE A 379 2.01 -11.84 -4.96
C PHE A 379 2.50 -10.73 -4.03
N VAL A 380 3.50 -11.04 -3.22
CA VAL A 380 4.18 -10.07 -2.36
C VAL A 380 5.68 -10.20 -2.57
N ARG A 381 6.34 -9.06 -2.69
CA ARG A 381 7.80 -8.94 -2.58
C ARG A 381 8.14 -7.80 -1.65
N ILE A 382 9.00 -8.06 -0.69
CA ILE A 382 9.64 -7.02 0.13
C ILE A 382 11.11 -7.11 -0.16
N TYR A 383 11.64 -6.07 -0.79
CA TYR A 383 13.07 -5.92 -1.03
C TYR A 383 13.67 -4.95 -0.03
N LYS A 384 14.97 -5.08 0.20
CA LYS A 384 15.81 -4.11 0.91
C LYS A 384 16.92 -3.67 -0.01
N ARG A 385 17.18 -2.36 -0.06
CA ARG A 385 18.32 -1.80 -0.78
C ARG A 385 19.62 -2.19 -0.07
N ARG A 386 20.53 -2.83 -0.81
CA ARG A 386 21.87 -3.21 -0.31
C ARG A 386 22.75 -2.00 0.00
#